data_AF-J0C5P3-F1
#
_entry.id   AF-J0C5P3-F1
#
_cell.length_a   1.000
_cell.length_b   1.000
_cell.length_c   1.000
_cell.angle_alpha   90.00
_cell.angle_beta   90.00
_cell.angle_gamma   90.00
#
_symmetry.space_group_name_H-M   'P 1'
#
loop_
_entity.id
_entity.type
_entity.pdbx_description
1 polymer ?
#
loop_
_entity_poly.entity_id
_entity_poly.type
_entity_poly.pdbx_seq_one_letter_code
_entity_poly.pdbx_strand_id
1 'polypeptide(L)'
;MTSASSHSFKEQDFHIPIAFAFDKNYLIPAGACLYSLLESIAKANKKIRYTLHALVVGLNEEDKAKLNQIAEPFKEFAALEVRDIEPFLDAIPNPFDEDFTKRFSKMVLVKYFLADLFPKYSKMVWSDVDVIFCNEFSADFLNIKENDENYFYGVLEVEKHHMMEGFLFCNLDYQRKKNFTLRMHELLRGNEAKGELDFTKWCWPNMKALGIEYCVFPYYYTIKDFSNAYLNENYKKTILEARENPTIIHYDAWWGAVKPWDYPFGLKADLWLNALAKTPFMSDWIDSIVRVEIGSEKWHRYHSIVAYHYYFPLWKTEEQIAHDALKTFLDHYFSCIHVAIKQENLGMFLNHYFSHAHAEIKENSLEAFLNHYFSHVYKLPKNARKRLFRVFVKHCILIPLKSLISKTLKILKLHALAKNTLIKLKLLKKS
;
A
#
# COMPACT_ATOMS: atom_id res chain seq x y z
N MET A 1 -28.95 49.18 4.39
CA MET A 1 -29.04 48.11 5.40
C MET A 1 -29.19 46.79 4.67
N THR A 2 -28.09 46.07 4.50
CA THR A 2 -28.07 44.68 4.07
C THR A 2 -26.99 44.01 4.90
N SER A 3 -27.45 43.27 5.90
CA SER A 3 -26.64 42.58 6.90
C SER A 3 -25.72 41.57 6.22
N ALA A 4 -24.41 41.83 6.28
CA ALA A 4 -23.42 40.78 6.20
C ALA A 4 -23.75 39.75 7.28
N SER A 5 -24.01 38.49 6.89
CA SER A 5 -24.14 37.39 7.83
C SER A 5 -22.75 37.09 8.40
N SER A 6 -22.39 37.82 9.46
CA SER A 6 -21.32 37.43 10.37
C SER A 6 -21.68 36.07 10.96
N HIS A 7 -21.20 34.99 10.33
CA HIS A 7 -21.08 33.71 11.01
C HIS A 7 -20.05 33.93 12.11
N SER A 8 -20.54 34.25 13.32
CA SER A 8 -19.70 34.42 14.49
C SER A 8 -19.00 33.10 14.77
N PHE A 9 -17.70 33.04 14.49
CA PHE A 9 -16.81 31.97 14.93
C PHE A 9 -16.82 31.96 16.47
N LYS A 10 -17.68 31.16 17.08
CA LYS A 10 -17.58 30.87 18.51
C LYS A 10 -16.44 29.88 18.72
N GLU A 11 -15.45 30.32 19.48
CA GLU A 11 -14.27 29.63 20.04
C GLU A 11 -14.20 28.12 19.78
N GLN A 12 -13.33 27.74 18.86
CA GLN A 12 -12.79 26.39 18.72
C GLN A 12 -11.37 26.42 19.27
N ASP A 13 -11.13 25.68 20.36
CA ASP A 13 -9.95 25.87 21.21
C ASP A 13 -8.64 25.31 20.61
N PHE A 14 -8.71 24.42 19.61
CA PHE A 14 -7.52 23.71 19.11
C PHE A 14 -7.47 23.57 17.58
N HIS A 15 -6.28 23.79 17.01
CA HIS A 15 -6.01 23.68 15.58
C HIS A 15 -4.84 22.72 15.30
N ILE A 16 -5.03 21.79 14.36
CA ILE A 16 -4.03 20.80 13.94
C ILE A 16 -3.77 20.97 12.44
N PRO A 17 -2.63 21.55 12.05
CA PRO A 17 -2.21 21.59 10.65
C PRO A 17 -1.50 20.29 10.28
N ILE A 18 -1.81 19.76 9.11
CA ILE A 18 -1.28 18.49 8.58
C ILE A 18 -0.76 18.73 7.17
N ALA A 19 0.47 18.34 6.87
CA ALA A 19 1.08 18.45 5.54
C ALA A 19 1.25 17.08 4.89
N PHE A 20 1.00 17.05 3.58
CA PHE A 20 1.27 15.95 2.67
C PHE A 20 2.03 16.50 1.48
N ALA A 21 2.90 15.70 0.86
CA ALA A 21 3.43 16.03 -0.45
C ALA A 21 3.32 14.84 -1.41
N PHE A 22 2.79 15.08 -2.62
CA PHE A 22 2.65 14.06 -3.64
C PHE A 22 2.55 14.65 -5.05
N ASP A 23 3.00 13.90 -6.04
CA ASP A 23 2.85 14.25 -7.45
C ASP A 23 1.60 13.59 -8.06
N LYS A 24 1.41 13.79 -9.36
CA LYS A 24 0.34 13.15 -10.13
C LYS A 24 0.33 11.62 -10.02
N ASN A 25 1.49 10.97 -9.88
CA ASN A 25 1.58 9.50 -9.80
C ASN A 25 1.01 8.96 -8.49
N TYR A 26 1.13 9.75 -7.42
CA TYR A 26 0.59 9.42 -6.09
C TYR A 26 -0.77 10.05 -5.78
N LEU A 27 -1.43 10.68 -6.77
CA LEU A 27 -2.76 11.29 -6.60
C LEU A 27 -3.84 10.29 -6.14
N ILE A 28 -3.91 9.11 -6.75
CA ILE A 28 -4.90 8.08 -6.40
C ILE A 28 -4.64 7.54 -4.98
N PRO A 29 -3.40 7.14 -4.60
CA PRO A 29 -3.06 6.82 -3.21
C PRO A 29 -3.42 7.93 -2.23
N ALA A 30 -3.10 9.19 -2.56
CA ALA A 30 -3.41 10.36 -1.75
C ALA A 30 -4.91 10.54 -1.53
N GLY A 31 -5.76 10.29 -2.53
CA GLY A 31 -7.20 10.31 -2.38
C GLY A 31 -7.70 9.36 -1.29
N ALA A 32 -7.24 8.11 -1.29
CA ALA A 32 -7.59 7.12 -0.28
C ALA A 32 -7.04 7.48 1.11
N CYS A 33 -5.78 7.94 1.17
CA CYS A 33 -5.16 8.43 2.40
C CYS A 33 -5.97 9.57 3.04
N LEU A 34 -6.23 10.64 2.28
CA LEU A 34 -6.99 11.81 2.73
C LEU A 34 -8.39 11.44 3.22
N TYR A 35 -9.10 10.59 2.47
CA TYR A 35 -10.43 10.13 2.90
C TYR A 35 -10.36 9.36 4.22
N SER A 36 -9.43 8.39 4.34
CA SER A 36 -9.28 7.60 5.56
C SER A 36 -8.89 8.45 6.78
N LEU A 37 -8.08 9.50 6.58
CA LEU A 37 -7.76 10.47 7.60
C LEU A 37 -9.01 11.21 8.05
N LEU A 38 -9.76 11.80 7.10
CA LEU A 38 -10.98 12.56 7.37
C LEU A 38 -12.03 11.72 8.10
N GLU A 39 -12.23 10.47 7.66
CA GLU A 39 -13.12 9.50 8.33
C GLU A 39 -12.65 9.16 9.75
N SER A 40 -11.34 9.07 9.96
CA SER A 40 -10.76 8.81 11.28
C SER A 40 -10.94 10.02 12.22
N ILE A 41 -10.53 11.22 11.82
CA ILE A 41 -10.63 12.43 12.66
C ILE A 41 -12.08 12.92 12.83
N ALA A 42 -13.03 12.47 12.00
CA ALA A 42 -14.45 12.72 12.24
C ALA A 42 -14.95 12.18 13.58
N LYS A 43 -14.25 11.15 14.10
CA LYS A 43 -14.48 10.52 15.42
C LYS A 43 -13.88 11.33 16.57
N ALA A 44 -13.02 12.30 16.29
CA ALA A 44 -12.35 13.13 17.30
C ALA A 44 -13.30 14.15 17.95
N ASN A 45 -12.78 14.86 18.95
CA ASN A 45 -13.49 15.93 19.64
C ASN A 45 -13.90 17.04 18.67
N LYS A 46 -15.18 17.43 18.69
CA LYS A 46 -15.78 18.46 17.80
C LYS A 46 -15.20 19.87 18.00
N LYS A 47 -14.38 20.10 19.03
CA LYS A 47 -13.64 21.35 19.25
C LYS A 47 -12.37 21.50 18.40
N ILE A 48 -11.89 20.44 17.76
CA ILE A 48 -10.62 20.45 17.02
C ILE A 48 -10.90 20.81 15.57
N ARG A 49 -10.13 21.77 15.03
CA ARG A 49 -10.09 22.09 13.61
C ARG A 49 -8.83 21.56 12.95
N TYR A 50 -8.98 21.10 11.72
CA TYR A 50 -7.87 20.57 10.93
C TYR A 50 -7.69 21.39 9.66
N THR A 51 -6.44 21.65 9.29
CA THR A 51 -6.11 22.14 7.96
C THR A 51 -5.16 21.15 7.32
N LEU A 52 -5.61 20.52 6.24
CA LEU A 52 -4.84 19.58 5.45
C LEU A 52 -4.19 20.37 4.31
N HIS A 53 -2.87 20.42 4.30
CA HIS A 53 -2.06 21.07 3.28
C HIS A 53 -1.55 20.02 2.31
N ALA A 54 -2.19 19.92 1.15
CA ALA A 54 -1.75 19.06 0.06
C ALA A 54 -0.75 19.85 -0.82
N LEU A 55 0.54 19.56 -0.66
CA LEU A 55 1.63 20.13 -1.44
C LEU A 55 1.87 19.28 -2.68
N VAL A 56 1.54 19.81 -3.86
CA VAL A 56 1.37 19.00 -5.07
C VAL A 56 2.24 19.47 -6.23
N VAL A 57 2.49 18.55 -7.16
CA VAL A 57 3.18 18.82 -8.44
C VAL A 57 2.42 18.13 -9.58
N GLY A 58 2.19 18.85 -10.68
CA GLY A 58 1.63 18.29 -11.91
C GLY A 58 0.14 17.94 -11.85
N LEU A 59 -0.62 18.50 -10.90
CA LEU A 59 -2.07 18.31 -10.81
C LEU A 59 -2.81 19.35 -11.64
N ASN A 60 -3.79 18.90 -12.43
CA ASN A 60 -4.67 19.78 -13.18
C ASN A 60 -5.90 20.21 -12.32
N GLU A 61 -6.77 21.04 -12.88
CA GLU A 61 -7.95 21.53 -12.15
C GLU A 61 -8.99 20.44 -11.84
N GLU A 62 -9.11 19.41 -12.67
CA GLU A 62 -9.97 18.25 -12.40
C GLU A 62 -9.47 17.46 -11.17
N ASP A 63 -8.15 17.25 -11.08
CA ASP A 63 -7.51 16.57 -9.96
C ASP A 63 -7.77 17.33 -8.65
N LYS A 64 -7.57 18.65 -8.67
CA LYS A 64 -7.83 19.52 -7.53
C LYS A 64 -9.31 19.53 -7.15
N ALA A 65 -10.21 19.52 -8.14
CA ALA A 65 -11.65 19.43 -7.89
C ALA A 65 -12.03 18.09 -7.22
N LYS A 66 -11.48 16.97 -7.68
CA LYS A 66 -11.67 15.64 -7.08
C LYS A 66 -11.15 15.57 -5.64
N LEU A 67 -9.99 16.19 -5.36
CA LEU A 67 -9.47 16.32 -3.99
C LEU A 67 -10.42 17.14 -3.10
N ASN A 68 -10.93 18.26 -3.58
CA ASN A 68 -11.90 19.07 -2.82
C ASN A 68 -13.22 18.33 -2.57
N GLN A 69 -13.69 17.51 -3.53
CA GLN A 69 -14.88 16.67 -3.33
C GLN A 69 -14.72 15.66 -2.17
N ILE A 70 -13.50 15.17 -1.92
CA ILE A 70 -13.22 14.29 -0.78
C ILE A 70 -13.39 15.05 0.55
N ALA A 71 -12.90 16.29 0.62
CA ALA A 71 -12.92 17.10 1.85
C ALA A 71 -14.27 17.77 2.13
N GLU A 72 -15.07 18.04 1.09
CA GLU A 72 -16.33 18.80 1.18
C GLU A 72 -17.32 18.26 2.25
N PRO A 73 -17.55 16.94 2.39
CA PRO A 73 -18.42 16.40 3.44
C PRO A 73 -17.94 16.69 4.88
N PHE A 74 -16.68 17.06 5.04
CA PHE A 74 -16.01 17.26 6.34
C PHE A 74 -15.70 18.75 6.63
N LYS A 75 -16.19 19.67 5.79
CA LYS A 75 -15.91 21.12 5.86
C LYS A 75 -16.28 21.81 7.18
N GLU A 76 -17.12 21.17 8.00
CA GLU A 76 -17.49 21.68 9.33
C GLU A 76 -16.31 21.71 10.31
N PHE A 77 -15.30 20.85 10.11
CA PHE A 77 -14.15 20.75 11.00
C PHE A 77 -12.80 20.58 10.29
N ALA A 78 -12.76 20.28 9.00
CA ALA A 78 -11.54 20.15 8.23
C ALA A 78 -11.57 21.07 6.99
N ALA A 79 -10.44 21.69 6.68
CA ALA A 79 -10.23 22.43 5.43
C ALA A 79 -9.08 21.78 4.65
N LEU A 80 -9.23 21.66 3.33
CA LEU A 80 -8.17 21.23 2.43
C LEU A 80 -7.62 22.43 1.68
N GLU A 81 -6.32 22.66 1.79
CA GLU A 81 -5.56 23.66 1.03
C GLU A 81 -4.62 22.93 0.08
N VAL A 82 -4.86 23.06 -1.22
CA VAL A 82 -4.01 22.47 -2.26
C VAL A 82 -3.06 23.53 -2.80
N ARG A 83 -1.75 23.30 -2.69
CA ARG A 83 -0.71 24.25 -3.09
C ARG A 83 0.27 23.57 -4.05
N ASP A 84 0.47 24.19 -5.21
CA ASP A 84 1.55 23.80 -6.11
C ASP A 84 2.91 24.21 -5.49
N ILE A 85 3.83 23.25 -5.41
CA ILE A 85 5.18 23.45 -4.86
C ILE A 85 6.28 23.19 -5.87
N GLU A 86 5.98 23.01 -7.15
CA GLU A 86 6.99 22.84 -8.20
C GLU A 86 8.03 23.98 -8.19
N PRO A 87 7.65 25.28 -8.07
CA PRO A 87 8.64 26.36 -7.97
C PRO A 87 9.56 26.26 -6.74
N PHE A 88 9.07 25.71 -5.63
CA PHE A 88 9.87 25.50 -4.44
C PHE A 88 10.88 24.36 -4.65
N LEU A 89 10.47 23.26 -5.27
CA LEU A 89 11.34 22.12 -5.56
C LEU A 89 12.41 22.44 -6.61
N ASP A 90 12.12 23.35 -7.52
CA ASP A 90 13.09 23.85 -8.51
C ASP A 90 14.15 24.76 -7.88
N ALA A 91 13.80 25.44 -6.79
CA ALA A 91 14.72 26.31 -6.07
C ALA A 91 15.73 25.56 -5.18
N ILE A 92 15.48 24.27 -4.87
CA ILE A 92 16.40 23.46 -4.06
C ILE A 92 17.26 22.54 -4.95
N PRO A 93 18.57 22.39 -4.65
CA PRO A 93 19.42 21.43 -5.36
C PRO A 93 18.89 20.00 -5.24
N ASN A 94 18.99 19.20 -6.30
CA ASN A 94 18.74 17.75 -6.19
C ASN A 94 19.98 17.07 -5.59
N PRO A 95 19.94 16.51 -4.37
CA PRO A 95 21.07 15.81 -3.78
C PRO A 95 21.17 14.35 -4.27
N PHE A 96 20.13 13.86 -4.95
CA PHE A 96 19.97 12.46 -5.25
C PHE A 96 20.49 12.10 -6.63
N ASP A 97 21.03 10.89 -6.75
CA ASP A 97 21.39 10.33 -8.06
C ASP A 97 20.14 10.01 -8.90
N GLU A 98 20.38 9.62 -10.16
CA GLU A 98 19.31 9.34 -11.10
C GLU A 98 18.46 8.13 -10.69
N ASP A 99 19.07 7.10 -10.09
CA ASP A 99 18.38 5.89 -9.68
C ASP A 99 17.45 6.13 -8.48
N PHE A 100 17.90 6.94 -7.52
CA PHE A 100 17.08 7.43 -6.43
C PHE A 100 15.98 8.34 -6.97
N THR A 101 16.29 9.32 -7.81
CA THR A 101 15.30 10.28 -8.33
C THR A 101 14.20 9.58 -9.16
N LYS A 102 14.54 8.50 -9.88
CA LYS A 102 13.57 7.64 -10.57
C LYS A 102 12.60 6.94 -9.63
N ARG A 103 13.03 6.67 -8.39
CA ARG A 103 12.25 5.89 -7.40
C ARG A 103 11.55 6.78 -6.37
N PHE A 104 12.23 7.81 -5.90
CA PHE A 104 11.86 8.72 -4.83
C PHE A 104 12.13 10.14 -5.33
N SER A 105 11.08 10.81 -5.80
CA SER A 105 11.14 12.19 -6.29
C SER A 105 11.75 13.12 -5.23
N LYS A 106 12.28 14.29 -5.63
CA LYS A 106 12.70 15.39 -4.73
C LYS A 106 11.63 15.77 -3.69
N MET A 107 10.37 15.41 -3.95
CA MET A 107 9.24 15.53 -3.02
C MET A 107 9.50 14.99 -1.61
N VAL A 108 10.34 13.96 -1.46
CA VAL A 108 10.66 13.40 -0.13
C VAL A 108 11.28 14.43 0.81
N LEU A 109 11.96 15.44 0.26
CA LEU A 109 12.63 16.49 1.04
C LEU A 109 11.66 17.49 1.68
N VAL A 110 10.43 17.61 1.16
CA VAL A 110 9.48 18.68 1.56
C VAL A 110 9.23 18.69 3.07
N LYS A 111 9.21 17.51 3.70
CA LYS A 111 9.01 17.35 5.15
C LYS A 111 10.07 18.06 6.01
N TYR A 112 11.26 18.28 5.46
CA TYR A 112 12.37 18.96 6.15
C TYR A 112 12.33 20.50 6.00
N PHE A 113 11.40 21.03 5.20
CA PHE A 113 11.24 22.48 4.96
C PHE A 113 9.92 23.03 5.51
N LEU A 114 9.17 22.24 6.28
CA LEU A 114 7.86 22.66 6.83
C LEU A 114 7.96 23.92 7.70
N ALA A 115 9.06 24.09 8.44
CA ALA A 115 9.29 25.27 9.29
C ALA A 115 9.33 26.59 8.49
N ASP A 116 9.85 26.56 7.26
CA ASP A 116 9.95 27.70 6.35
C ASP A 116 8.70 27.84 5.48
N LEU A 117 8.12 26.72 5.03
CA LEU A 117 6.88 26.71 4.24
C LEU A 117 5.67 27.20 5.04
N PHE A 118 5.67 26.99 6.36
CA PHE A 118 4.58 27.32 7.27
C PHE A 118 5.05 28.09 8.52
N PRO A 119 5.47 29.36 8.38
CA PRO A 119 5.98 30.16 9.48
C PRO A 119 4.94 30.45 10.57
N LYS A 120 3.64 30.31 10.25
CA LYS A 120 2.52 30.58 11.16
C LYS A 120 2.24 29.47 12.18
N TYR A 121 2.76 28.27 11.98
CA TYR A 121 2.49 27.12 12.85
C TYR A 121 3.67 26.83 13.77
N SER A 122 3.42 26.65 15.06
CA SER A 122 4.42 26.22 16.05
C SER A 122 4.76 24.74 15.94
N LYS A 123 3.76 23.91 15.62
CA LYS A 123 3.88 22.48 15.38
C LYS A 123 2.93 22.04 14.26
N MET A 124 3.29 20.97 13.56
CA MET A 124 2.54 20.45 12.42
C MET A 124 2.69 18.94 12.31
N VAL A 125 1.69 18.26 11.75
CA VAL A 125 1.79 16.84 11.38
C VAL A 125 2.33 16.72 9.96
N TRP A 126 3.25 15.79 9.73
CA TRP A 126 3.60 15.32 8.39
C TRP A 126 3.04 13.91 8.19
N SER A 127 2.54 13.62 6.99
CA SER A 127 2.20 12.26 6.58
C SER A 127 2.57 12.05 5.12
N ASP A 128 3.17 10.90 4.83
CA ASP A 128 3.22 10.38 3.47
C ASP A 128 1.79 9.99 3.03
N VAL A 129 1.61 9.71 1.74
CA VAL A 129 0.29 9.42 1.14
C VAL A 129 0.10 7.94 0.77
N ASP A 130 1.11 7.11 0.98
CA ASP A 130 1.07 5.66 0.86
C ASP A 130 0.68 4.97 2.17
N VAL A 131 -0.24 5.61 2.91
CA VAL A 131 -0.75 5.16 4.19
C VAL A 131 -2.28 5.14 4.21
N ILE A 132 -2.84 4.43 5.17
CA ILE A 132 -4.27 4.51 5.54
C ILE A 132 -4.39 4.75 7.03
N PHE A 133 -5.18 5.75 7.40
CA PHE A 133 -5.53 6.04 8.79
C PHE A 133 -6.68 5.13 9.23
N CYS A 134 -6.48 4.44 10.34
CA CYS A 134 -7.48 3.56 10.95
C CYS A 134 -8.09 4.21 12.21
N ASN A 135 -7.31 5.02 12.94
CA ASN A 135 -7.74 5.78 14.11
C ASN A 135 -7.26 7.23 14.06
N GLU A 136 -7.85 8.07 14.92
CA GLU A 136 -7.45 9.47 15.11
C GLU A 136 -6.30 9.61 16.11
N PHE A 137 -5.54 10.71 16.05
CA PHE A 137 -4.29 10.91 16.79
C PHE A 137 -4.22 12.24 17.58
N SER A 138 -5.35 12.93 17.68
CA SER A 138 -5.39 14.36 18.01
C SER A 138 -4.90 14.63 19.43
N ALA A 139 -5.26 13.76 20.37
CA ALA A 139 -4.83 13.87 21.77
C ALA A 139 -3.30 13.83 21.89
N ASP A 140 -2.64 12.94 21.16
CA ASP A 140 -1.18 12.79 21.22
C ASP A 140 -0.47 14.01 20.64
N PHE A 141 -0.97 14.57 19.54
CA PHE A 141 -0.45 15.81 18.96
C PHE A 141 -0.62 17.01 19.90
N LEU A 142 -1.78 17.13 20.54
CA LEU A 142 -2.08 18.24 21.47
C LEU A 142 -1.27 18.15 22.77
N ASN A 143 -0.82 16.95 23.16
CA ASN A 143 0.02 16.75 24.35
C ASN A 143 1.44 17.32 24.23
N ILE A 144 1.93 17.61 23.02
CA ILE A 144 3.23 18.27 22.80
C ILE A 144 3.20 19.69 23.38
N LYS A 145 4.11 19.97 24.31
CA LYS A 145 4.20 21.24 25.06
C LYS A 145 5.06 22.27 24.34
N GLU A 146 4.85 23.55 24.66
CA GLU A 146 5.58 24.68 24.05
C GLU A 146 7.08 24.65 24.35
N ASN A 147 7.48 24.13 25.50
CA ASN A 147 8.89 23.99 25.90
C ASN A 147 9.51 22.66 25.46
N ASP A 148 8.82 21.90 24.60
CA ASP A 148 9.37 20.65 24.08
C ASP A 148 10.59 20.93 23.19
N GLU A 149 11.68 20.19 23.44
CA GLU A 149 12.95 20.33 22.73
C GLU A 149 13.24 19.13 21.82
N ASN A 150 12.21 18.48 21.28
CA ASN A 150 12.35 17.46 20.25
C ASN A 150 12.02 18.06 18.88
N TYR A 151 12.83 17.75 17.86
CA TYR A 151 12.55 18.15 16.47
C TYR A 151 11.31 17.46 15.92
N PHE A 152 11.19 16.17 16.25
CA PHE A 152 10.20 15.27 15.71
C PHE A 152 9.73 14.26 16.74
N TYR A 153 8.48 13.85 16.58
CA TYR A 153 7.94 12.63 17.15
C TYR A 153 7.66 11.66 16.01
N GLY A 154 8.16 10.44 16.11
CA GLY A 154 7.98 9.41 15.10
C GLY A 154 8.23 8.02 15.65
N VAL A 155 7.92 6.99 14.88
CA VAL A 155 8.28 5.61 15.24
C VAL A 155 9.79 5.43 15.05
N LEU A 156 10.49 5.00 16.10
CA LEU A 156 11.96 4.97 16.13
C LEU A 156 12.54 3.56 15.94
N GLU A 157 13.47 3.43 15.01
CA GLU A 157 14.35 2.29 14.86
C GLU A 157 15.69 2.59 15.55
N VAL A 158 15.74 2.29 16.85
CA VAL A 158 16.84 2.74 17.74
C VAL A 158 18.21 2.22 17.31
N GLU A 159 18.32 0.99 16.81
CA GLU A 159 19.62 0.44 16.38
C GLU A 159 20.28 1.27 15.28
N LYS A 160 19.47 1.80 14.35
CA LYS A 160 19.95 2.59 13.22
C LYS A 160 19.96 4.09 13.47
N HIS A 161 19.55 4.54 14.65
CA HIS A 161 19.32 5.96 14.92
C HIS A 161 18.39 6.58 13.86
N HIS A 162 17.37 5.80 13.47
CA HIS A 162 16.46 6.11 12.38
C HIS A 162 15.06 6.36 12.92
N MET A 163 14.39 7.36 12.36
CA MET A 163 12.99 7.66 12.60
C MET A 163 12.22 7.29 11.34
N MET A 164 11.17 6.48 11.44
CA MET A 164 10.32 6.14 10.31
C MET A 164 9.56 7.39 9.84
N GLU A 165 9.83 7.85 8.63
CA GLU A 165 9.49 9.20 8.16
C GLU A 165 8.10 9.31 7.51
N GLY A 166 7.32 8.22 7.54
CA GLY A 166 5.99 8.14 6.92
C GLY A 166 4.90 8.92 7.68
N PHE A 167 5.09 9.16 8.98
CA PHE A 167 4.19 9.99 9.78
C PHE A 167 4.92 10.60 10.97
N LEU A 168 4.86 11.93 11.11
CA LEU A 168 5.62 12.68 12.10
C LEU A 168 4.79 13.76 12.77
N PHE A 169 5.01 14.00 14.06
CA PHE A 169 4.72 15.31 14.66
C PHE A 169 5.98 16.17 14.62
N CYS A 170 5.92 17.31 13.96
CA CYS A 170 7.03 18.21 13.72
C CYS A 170 6.92 19.43 14.63
N ASN A 171 7.95 19.70 15.44
CA ASN A 171 8.05 20.90 16.26
C ASN A 171 8.74 22.01 15.46
N LEU A 172 7.94 22.83 14.77
CA LEU A 172 8.45 23.85 13.84
C LEU A 172 9.11 25.02 14.58
N ASP A 173 8.65 25.37 15.79
CA ASP A 173 9.30 26.37 16.62
C ASP A 173 10.70 25.94 17.05
N TYR A 174 10.85 24.69 17.49
CA TYR A 174 12.16 24.15 17.85
C TYR A 174 13.08 24.03 16.62
N GLN A 175 12.55 23.60 15.48
CA GLN A 175 13.28 23.57 14.22
C GLN A 175 13.80 24.98 13.84
N ARG A 176 12.97 26.03 13.94
CA ARG A 176 13.40 27.41 13.71
C ARG A 176 14.44 27.87 14.74
N LYS A 177 14.22 27.62 16.04
CA LYS A 177 15.17 27.95 17.13
C LYS A 177 16.56 27.35 16.90
N LYS A 178 16.63 26.20 16.23
CA LYS A 178 17.87 25.46 15.95
C LYS A 178 18.39 25.63 14.53
N ASN A 179 17.83 26.55 13.74
CA ASN A 179 18.21 26.78 12.34
C ASN A 179 18.17 25.48 11.50
N PHE A 180 17.16 24.64 11.72
CA PHE A 180 17.04 23.34 11.08
C PHE A 180 17.05 23.45 9.55
N THR A 181 16.23 24.33 8.97
CA THR A 181 16.15 24.49 7.52
C THR A 181 17.45 25.01 6.90
N LEU A 182 18.16 25.89 7.60
CA LEU A 182 19.49 26.35 7.17
C LEU A 182 20.45 25.16 7.04
N ARG A 183 20.44 24.26 8.02
CA ARG A 183 21.25 23.04 7.97
C ARG A 183 20.83 22.11 6.83
N MET A 184 19.55 22.03 6.50
CA MET A 184 19.08 21.29 5.31
C MET A 184 19.69 21.86 4.03
N HIS A 185 19.66 23.19 3.88
CA HIS A 185 20.30 23.85 2.73
C HIS A 185 21.82 23.65 2.68
N GLU A 186 22.50 23.55 3.82
CA GLU A 186 23.94 23.24 3.87
C GLU A 186 24.22 21.81 3.40
N LEU A 187 23.47 20.82 3.91
CA LEU A 187 23.60 19.41 3.49
C LEU A 187 23.36 19.24 1.98
N LEU A 188 22.33 19.91 1.44
CA LEU A 188 22.02 19.87 0.01
C LEU A 188 23.12 20.50 -0.84
N ARG A 189 23.64 21.67 -0.45
CA ARG A 189 24.70 22.37 -1.21
C ARG A 189 26.05 21.67 -1.12
N GLY A 190 26.37 21.08 0.03
CA GLY A 190 27.61 20.34 0.24
C GLY A 190 27.62 18.96 -0.42
N ASN A 191 26.47 18.49 -0.92
CA ASN A 191 26.28 17.12 -1.42
C ASN A 191 26.71 16.06 -0.39
N GLU A 192 26.44 16.35 0.89
CA GLU A 192 26.86 15.51 2.02
C GLU A 192 25.86 14.39 2.33
N ALA A 193 24.63 14.51 1.81
CA ALA A 193 23.56 13.55 2.00
C ALA A 193 23.58 12.48 0.89
N LYS A 194 23.69 11.21 1.28
CA LYS A 194 23.61 10.04 0.39
C LYS A 194 22.27 9.31 0.49
N GLY A 195 21.43 9.71 1.43
CA GLY A 195 20.06 9.22 1.60
C GLY A 195 19.28 10.06 2.63
N GLU A 196 17.98 9.78 2.79
CA GLU A 196 17.09 10.55 3.66
C GLU A 196 17.58 10.61 5.12
N LEU A 197 18.16 9.52 5.62
CA LEU A 197 18.76 9.43 6.96
C LEU A 197 19.79 10.52 7.27
N ASP A 198 20.53 11.02 6.28
CA ASP A 198 21.55 12.03 6.51
C ASP A 198 20.96 13.39 6.95
N PHE A 199 19.70 13.65 6.58
CA PHE A 199 18.99 14.87 6.97
C PHE A 199 18.53 14.84 8.43
N THR A 200 18.37 13.66 9.03
CA THR A 200 17.77 13.52 10.37
C THR A 200 18.70 12.92 11.42
N LYS A 201 19.77 12.21 11.04
CA LYS A 201 20.70 11.54 11.99
C LYS A 201 21.23 12.43 13.12
N TRP A 202 21.49 13.71 12.82
CA TRP A 202 22.02 14.68 13.79
C TRP A 202 20.98 15.16 14.81
N CYS A 203 19.70 14.87 14.58
CA CYS A 203 18.59 15.20 15.48
C CYS A 203 18.39 14.15 16.58
N TRP A 204 19.06 12.99 16.52
CA TRP A 204 18.80 11.84 17.39
C TRP A 204 18.77 12.10 18.91
N PRO A 205 19.58 12.98 19.52
CA PRO A 205 19.42 13.28 20.96
C PRO A 205 18.09 14.00 21.29
N ASN A 206 17.41 14.53 20.28
CA ASN A 206 16.21 15.38 20.37
C ASN A 206 15.09 14.83 19.45
N MET A 207 14.89 13.51 19.46
CA MET A 207 13.75 12.84 18.84
C MET A 207 12.93 12.11 19.90
N LYS A 208 11.60 12.13 19.74
CA LYS A 208 10.69 11.44 20.65
C LYS A 208 9.98 10.27 19.96
N ALA A 209 9.86 9.15 20.68
CA ALA A 209 9.15 7.98 20.16
C ALA A 209 7.63 8.17 20.19
N LEU A 210 6.98 7.89 19.05
CA LEU A 210 5.59 7.48 19.01
C LEU A 210 5.47 5.97 19.22
N GLY A 211 4.27 5.50 19.55
CA GLY A 211 3.95 4.07 19.58
C GLY A 211 3.95 3.45 18.19
N ILE A 212 4.16 2.13 18.11
CA ILE A 212 4.30 1.41 16.84
C ILE A 212 2.98 1.35 16.04
N GLU A 213 1.84 1.61 16.69
CA GLU A 213 0.53 1.78 16.06
C GLU A 213 0.48 2.92 15.03
N TYR A 214 1.42 3.86 15.09
CA TYR A 214 1.60 4.92 14.09
C TYR A 214 2.37 4.47 12.84
N CYS A 215 2.92 3.26 12.81
CA CYS A 215 3.65 2.73 11.66
C CYS A 215 3.55 1.20 11.60
N VAL A 216 2.35 0.70 11.30
CA VAL A 216 2.10 -0.74 11.16
C VAL A 216 2.20 -1.12 9.68
N PHE A 217 3.16 -1.99 9.34
CA PHE A 217 3.29 -2.51 7.99
C PHE A 217 2.37 -3.72 7.77
N PRO A 218 1.77 -3.89 6.58
CA PRO A 218 1.05 -5.11 6.21
C PRO A 218 1.84 -6.40 6.49
N TYR A 219 3.15 -6.38 6.27
CA TYR A 219 4.03 -7.52 6.55
C TYR A 219 3.97 -8.02 8.01
N TYR A 220 3.72 -7.13 8.99
CA TYR A 220 3.57 -7.52 10.38
C TYR A 220 2.42 -8.52 10.59
N TYR A 221 1.41 -8.55 9.72
CA TYR A 221 0.32 -9.52 9.79
C TYR A 221 0.73 -10.94 9.39
N THR A 222 1.88 -11.12 8.74
CA THR A 222 2.45 -12.43 8.38
C THR A 222 3.29 -13.05 9.50
N ILE A 223 3.78 -12.21 10.43
CA ILE A 223 4.65 -12.63 11.51
C ILE A 223 3.79 -13.27 12.62
N LYS A 224 4.16 -14.50 13.01
CA LYS A 224 3.49 -15.22 14.12
C LYS A 224 4.17 -14.99 15.46
N ASP A 225 5.48 -14.80 15.45
CA ASP A 225 6.30 -14.58 16.63
C ASP A 225 7.26 -13.41 16.38
N PHE A 226 7.11 -12.35 17.16
CA PHE A 226 7.92 -11.13 17.06
C PHE A 226 9.22 -11.20 17.88
N SER A 227 9.46 -12.27 18.64
CA SER A 227 10.69 -12.43 19.43
C SER A 227 11.94 -12.23 18.57
N ASN A 228 11.93 -12.78 17.35
CA ASN A 228 13.01 -12.71 16.37
C ASN A 228 12.77 -11.69 15.24
N ALA A 229 11.70 -10.89 15.32
CA ALA A 229 11.43 -9.89 14.30
C ALA A 229 12.44 -8.73 14.42
N TYR A 230 12.83 -8.18 13.27
CA TYR A 230 13.64 -6.98 13.20
C TYR A 230 12.76 -5.76 13.52
N LEU A 231 12.64 -5.47 14.82
CA LEU A 231 11.80 -4.42 15.39
C LEU A 231 12.40 -4.00 16.74
N ASN A 232 12.24 -2.74 17.12
CA ASN A 232 12.68 -2.26 18.43
C ASN A 232 12.07 -3.08 19.58
N GLU A 233 12.87 -3.42 20.59
CA GLU A 233 12.43 -4.21 21.76
C GLU A 233 11.24 -3.58 22.52
N ASN A 234 11.15 -2.25 22.56
CA ASN A 234 10.00 -1.59 23.17
C ASN A 234 8.73 -1.79 22.34
N TYR A 235 8.84 -1.81 21.02
CA TYR A 235 7.71 -2.06 20.13
C TYR A 235 7.31 -3.52 20.05
N LYS A 236 8.23 -4.47 20.24
CA LYS A 236 7.88 -5.90 20.34
C LYS A 236 6.85 -6.19 21.46
N LYS A 237 6.82 -5.35 22.50
CA LYS A 237 5.87 -5.47 23.61
C LYS A 237 4.45 -5.04 23.25
N THR A 238 4.30 -4.12 22.30
CA THR A 238 3.00 -3.51 21.93
C THR A 238 2.54 -3.83 20.52
N ILE A 239 3.38 -4.48 19.69
CA ILE A 239 3.09 -4.73 18.28
C ILE A 239 1.85 -5.61 18.05
N LEU A 240 1.54 -6.53 18.97
CA LEU A 240 0.34 -7.36 18.85
C LEU A 240 -0.94 -6.51 18.99
N GLU A 241 -0.97 -5.61 19.97
CA GLU A 241 -2.06 -4.65 20.15
C GLU A 241 -2.13 -3.67 18.98
N ALA A 242 -0.99 -3.13 18.54
CA ALA A 242 -0.92 -2.23 17.40
C ALA A 242 -1.40 -2.88 16.09
N ARG A 243 -1.24 -4.20 15.92
CA ARG A 243 -1.81 -4.93 14.77
C ARG A 243 -3.33 -5.05 14.82
N GLU A 244 -3.89 -5.18 16.01
CA GLU A 244 -5.35 -5.27 16.20
C GLU A 244 -6.00 -3.90 16.08
N ASN A 245 -5.34 -2.86 16.59
CA ASN A 245 -5.83 -1.50 16.63
C ASN A 245 -4.77 -0.48 16.14
N PRO A 246 -4.38 -0.52 14.84
CA PRO A 246 -3.42 0.42 14.30
C PRO A 246 -4.00 1.83 14.26
N THR A 247 -3.17 2.85 14.45
CA THR A 247 -3.52 4.22 14.06
C THR A 247 -3.29 4.39 12.56
N ILE A 248 -2.18 3.86 12.05
CA ILE A 248 -1.79 3.98 10.64
C ILE A 248 -1.30 2.62 10.12
N ILE A 249 -1.82 2.22 8.96
CA ILE A 249 -1.21 1.20 8.10
C ILE A 249 -0.35 1.90 7.06
N HIS A 250 0.95 1.61 7.05
CA HIS A 250 1.89 2.15 6.08
C HIS A 250 2.22 1.08 5.02
N TYR A 251 1.94 1.35 3.75
CA TYR A 251 2.22 0.41 2.65
C TYR A 251 3.66 0.55 2.14
N ASP A 252 4.68 0.53 3.01
CA ASP A 252 6.07 0.66 2.59
C ASP A 252 6.58 -0.61 1.86
N ALA A 253 7.05 -0.42 0.62
CA ALA A 253 7.57 -1.50 -0.21
C ALA A 253 8.86 -2.12 0.34
N TRP A 254 9.67 -1.38 1.10
CA TRP A 254 10.89 -1.90 1.73
C TRP A 254 10.59 -2.98 2.77
N TRP A 255 9.42 -2.89 3.42
CA TRP A 255 8.97 -3.87 4.41
C TRP A 255 8.10 -4.96 3.79
N GLY A 256 8.21 -5.19 2.48
CA GLY A 256 7.51 -6.27 1.79
C GLY A 256 6.00 -6.03 1.62
N ALA A 257 5.52 -4.81 1.86
CA ALA A 257 4.15 -4.44 1.54
C ALA A 257 4.03 -4.20 0.03
N VAL A 258 3.16 -4.97 -0.61
CA VAL A 258 2.77 -4.65 -1.99
C VAL A 258 1.85 -3.45 -1.95
N LYS A 259 2.15 -2.42 -2.75
CA LYS A 259 1.31 -1.23 -2.83
C LYS A 259 -0.11 -1.64 -3.27
N PRO A 260 -1.18 -1.26 -2.55
CA PRO A 260 -2.53 -1.76 -2.83
C PRO A 260 -3.11 -1.25 -4.17
N TRP A 261 -2.62 -0.12 -4.67
CA TRP A 261 -2.96 0.38 -6.01
C TRP A 261 -2.25 -0.39 -7.14
N ASP A 262 -1.11 -1.01 -6.85
CA ASP A 262 -0.42 -1.92 -7.78
C ASP A 262 -0.99 -3.34 -7.67
N TYR A 263 -1.42 -3.77 -6.48
CA TYR A 263 -1.99 -5.10 -6.24
C TYR A 263 -3.13 -5.09 -5.21
N PRO A 264 -4.40 -5.09 -5.66
CA PRO A 264 -5.57 -4.91 -4.78
C PRO A 264 -5.92 -6.11 -3.91
N PHE A 265 -5.22 -7.25 -4.05
CA PHE A 265 -5.41 -8.42 -3.19
C PHE A 265 -4.25 -8.62 -2.21
N GLY A 266 -3.39 -7.60 -2.06
CA GLY A 266 -2.33 -7.59 -1.06
C GLY A 266 -2.87 -7.66 0.36
N LEU A 267 -2.02 -8.04 1.29
CA LEU A 267 -2.37 -8.06 2.70
C LEU A 267 -2.76 -6.64 3.14
N LYS A 268 -3.91 -6.51 3.79
CA LYS A 268 -4.51 -5.22 4.20
C LYS A 268 -4.90 -4.27 3.06
N ALA A 269 -4.81 -4.69 1.79
CA ALA A 269 -5.26 -3.86 0.67
C ALA A 269 -6.76 -3.53 0.72
N ASP A 270 -7.56 -4.34 1.42
CA ASP A 270 -8.98 -4.08 1.68
C ASP A 270 -9.21 -2.72 2.35
N LEU A 271 -8.34 -2.31 3.28
CA LEU A 271 -8.46 -1.02 3.95
C LEU A 271 -8.30 0.15 2.96
N TRP A 272 -7.32 0.06 2.07
CA TRP A 272 -7.10 1.06 1.04
C TRP A 272 -8.22 1.09 0.00
N LEU A 273 -8.69 -0.08 -0.47
CA LEU A 273 -9.81 -0.17 -1.41
C LEU A 273 -11.11 0.38 -0.82
N ASN A 274 -11.39 0.08 0.45
CA ASN A 274 -12.58 0.59 1.14
C ASN A 274 -12.56 2.12 1.27
N ALA A 275 -11.39 2.71 1.50
CA ALA A 275 -11.24 4.16 1.50
C ALA A 275 -11.38 4.74 0.09
N LEU A 276 -10.67 4.18 -0.90
CA LEU A 276 -10.70 4.64 -2.29
C LEU A 276 -12.11 4.60 -2.89
N ALA A 277 -12.88 3.54 -2.62
CA ALA A 277 -14.24 3.36 -3.11
C ALA A 277 -15.20 4.49 -2.69
N LYS A 278 -14.84 5.27 -1.67
CA LYS A 278 -15.60 6.42 -1.18
C LYS A 278 -15.09 7.76 -1.75
N THR A 279 -14.20 7.71 -2.73
CA THR A 279 -13.60 8.88 -3.39
C THR A 279 -13.93 8.89 -4.89
N PRO A 280 -13.89 10.07 -5.55
CA PRO A 280 -14.02 10.15 -7.00
C PRO A 280 -12.84 9.50 -7.76
N PHE A 281 -11.76 9.13 -7.07
CA PHE A 281 -10.61 8.46 -7.70
C PHE A 281 -10.80 6.95 -7.88
N MET A 282 -11.90 6.36 -7.37
CA MET A 282 -12.18 4.94 -7.61
C MET A 282 -12.33 4.64 -9.11
N SER A 283 -13.07 5.48 -9.84
CA SER A 283 -13.21 5.32 -11.30
C SER A 283 -11.88 5.45 -12.01
N ASP A 284 -11.08 6.44 -11.63
CA ASP A 284 -9.77 6.70 -12.23
C ASP A 284 -8.82 5.51 -12.00
N TRP A 285 -8.84 4.95 -10.79
CA TRP A 285 -8.06 3.76 -10.48
C TRP A 285 -8.53 2.55 -11.28
N ILE A 286 -9.85 2.27 -11.32
CA ILE A 286 -10.43 1.19 -12.12
C ILE A 286 -9.99 1.35 -13.58
N ASP A 287 -10.18 2.52 -14.19
CA ASP A 287 -9.76 2.79 -15.56
C ASP A 287 -8.25 2.57 -15.75
N SER A 288 -7.44 2.99 -14.76
CA SER A 288 -5.98 2.85 -14.82
C SER A 288 -5.49 1.39 -14.78
N ILE A 289 -6.23 0.49 -14.14
CA ILE A 289 -5.87 -0.94 -14.03
C ILE A 289 -6.59 -1.78 -15.10
N VAL A 290 -7.72 -1.30 -15.62
CA VAL A 290 -8.50 -1.95 -16.66
C VAL A 290 -7.90 -1.71 -18.04
N ARG A 291 -7.48 -0.48 -18.34
CA ARG A 291 -6.96 -0.10 -19.67
C ARG A 291 -5.46 -0.38 -19.82
N VAL A 292 -4.93 -1.33 -19.06
CA VAL A 292 -3.53 -1.73 -19.16
C VAL A 292 -3.36 -2.57 -20.41
N GLU A 293 -2.76 -1.98 -21.45
CA GLU A 293 -2.48 -2.66 -22.71
C GLU A 293 -1.59 -3.89 -22.46
N ILE A 294 -1.97 -5.03 -23.05
CA ILE A 294 -1.22 -6.28 -22.94
C ILE A 294 0.19 -6.08 -23.52
N GLY A 295 1.21 -6.48 -22.76
CA GLY A 295 2.61 -6.29 -23.14
C GLY A 295 3.18 -4.90 -22.81
N SER A 296 2.40 -3.98 -22.24
CA SER A 296 2.95 -2.73 -21.70
C SER A 296 3.84 -2.98 -20.48
N GLU A 297 4.72 -2.04 -20.15
CA GLU A 297 5.56 -2.10 -18.94
C GLU A 297 4.70 -2.25 -17.66
N LYS A 298 3.57 -1.55 -17.60
CA LYS A 298 2.61 -1.64 -16.50
C LYS A 298 1.97 -3.03 -16.42
N TRP A 299 1.64 -3.63 -17.57
CA TRP A 299 1.14 -5.01 -17.65
C TRP A 299 2.19 -5.99 -17.13
N HIS A 300 3.43 -5.89 -17.61
CA HIS A 300 4.53 -6.75 -17.17
C HIS A 300 4.84 -6.58 -15.68
N ARG A 301 4.85 -5.36 -15.16
CA ARG A 301 5.03 -5.08 -13.74
C ARG A 301 3.93 -5.70 -12.89
N TYR A 302 2.67 -5.50 -13.26
CA TYR A 302 1.53 -6.10 -12.57
C TYR A 302 1.63 -7.63 -12.54
N HIS A 303 1.83 -8.26 -13.71
CA HIS A 303 1.96 -9.71 -13.81
C HIS A 303 3.19 -10.24 -13.08
N SER A 304 4.30 -9.48 -13.06
CA SER A 304 5.51 -9.84 -12.31
C SER A 304 5.29 -9.77 -10.81
N ILE A 305 4.58 -8.75 -10.30
CA ILE A 305 4.21 -8.64 -8.89
C ILE A 305 3.32 -9.82 -8.50
N VAL A 306 2.28 -10.10 -9.29
CA VAL A 306 1.39 -11.25 -9.07
C VAL A 306 2.16 -12.58 -9.11
N ALA A 307 3.02 -12.76 -10.12
CA ALA A 307 3.90 -13.91 -10.27
C ALA A 307 4.81 -14.08 -9.04
N TYR A 308 5.48 -13.02 -8.62
CA TYR A 308 6.39 -13.02 -7.49
C TYR A 308 5.67 -13.35 -6.17
N HIS A 309 4.52 -12.74 -5.90
CA HIS A 309 3.85 -12.91 -4.62
C HIS A 309 3.03 -14.21 -4.50
N TYR A 310 2.46 -14.72 -5.59
CA TYR A 310 1.62 -15.92 -5.54
C TYR A 310 2.29 -17.17 -6.10
N TYR A 311 3.00 -17.03 -7.21
CA TYR A 311 3.47 -18.17 -7.97
C TYR A 311 4.91 -18.54 -7.61
N PHE A 312 5.79 -17.55 -7.38
CA PHE A 312 7.23 -17.74 -7.17
C PHE A 312 7.82 -16.94 -5.98
N PRO A 313 7.21 -16.97 -4.79
CA PRO A 313 7.77 -16.27 -3.64
C PRO A 313 9.13 -16.86 -3.22
N LEU A 314 10.14 -16.00 -3.05
CA LEU A 314 11.54 -16.40 -2.77
C LEU A 314 11.73 -17.17 -1.45
N TRP A 315 10.77 -17.10 -0.53
CA TRP A 315 10.82 -17.79 0.77
C TRP A 315 10.16 -19.17 0.75
N LYS A 316 9.63 -19.62 -0.39
CA LYS A 316 9.01 -20.95 -0.53
C LYS A 316 9.93 -21.90 -1.29
N THR A 317 9.91 -23.17 -0.92
CA THR A 317 10.62 -24.21 -1.69
C THR A 317 9.97 -24.39 -3.06
N GLU A 318 10.70 -24.92 -4.04
CA GLU A 318 10.17 -25.22 -5.38
C GLU A 318 8.89 -26.09 -5.32
N GLU A 319 8.78 -27.03 -4.37
CA GLU A 319 7.56 -27.82 -4.21
C GLU A 319 6.37 -27.02 -3.65
N GLN A 320 6.63 -26.06 -2.76
CA GLN A 320 5.60 -25.17 -2.20
C GLN A 320 5.12 -24.17 -3.26
N ILE A 321 6.05 -23.61 -4.03
CA ILE A 321 5.80 -22.78 -5.21
C ILE A 321 4.87 -23.52 -6.18
N ALA A 322 5.24 -24.74 -6.58
CA ALA A 322 4.44 -25.52 -7.53
C ALA A 322 3.04 -25.88 -6.99
N HIS A 323 2.95 -26.23 -5.71
CA HIS A 323 1.67 -26.53 -5.05
C HIS A 323 0.76 -25.30 -4.96
N ASP A 324 1.29 -24.18 -4.48
CA ASP A 324 0.51 -22.98 -4.21
C ASP A 324 0.12 -22.26 -5.50
N ALA A 325 1.00 -22.21 -6.49
CA ALA A 325 0.70 -21.75 -7.85
C ALA A 325 -0.52 -22.48 -8.45
N LEU A 326 -0.51 -23.81 -8.38
CA LEU A 326 -1.62 -24.64 -8.88
C LEU A 326 -2.90 -24.44 -8.08
N LYS A 327 -2.79 -24.34 -6.74
CA LYS A 327 -3.93 -24.13 -5.87
C LYS A 327 -4.57 -22.76 -6.12
N THR A 328 -3.78 -21.69 -6.14
CA THR A 328 -4.24 -20.33 -6.43
C THR A 328 -4.89 -20.25 -7.81
N PHE A 329 -4.27 -20.84 -8.83
CA PHE A 329 -4.86 -20.89 -10.18
C PHE A 329 -6.24 -21.57 -10.16
N LEU A 330 -6.37 -22.72 -9.49
CA LEU A 330 -7.64 -23.43 -9.38
C LEU A 330 -8.68 -22.64 -8.59
N ASP A 331 -8.32 -22.09 -7.42
CA ASP A 331 -9.18 -21.26 -6.58
C ASP A 331 -9.71 -20.05 -7.38
N HIS A 332 -8.84 -19.44 -8.18
CA HIS A 332 -9.16 -18.31 -9.05
C HIS A 332 -10.09 -18.71 -10.20
N TYR A 333 -9.75 -19.77 -10.94
CA TYR A 333 -10.56 -20.32 -12.02
C TYR A 333 -11.98 -20.67 -11.56
N PHE A 334 -12.11 -21.30 -10.38
CA PHE A 334 -13.42 -21.64 -9.81
C PHE A 334 -14.18 -20.41 -9.31
N SER A 335 -13.50 -19.41 -8.75
CA SER A 335 -14.12 -18.14 -8.35
C SER A 335 -14.68 -17.38 -9.56
N CYS A 336 -13.92 -17.29 -10.66
CA CYS A 336 -14.37 -16.65 -11.91
C CYS A 336 -15.61 -17.36 -12.50
N ILE A 337 -15.61 -18.70 -12.51
CA ILE A 337 -16.79 -19.48 -12.95
C ILE A 337 -17.99 -19.26 -12.03
N HIS A 338 -17.78 -19.10 -10.71
CA HIS A 338 -18.86 -18.84 -9.76
C HIS A 338 -19.45 -17.41 -9.88
N VAL A 339 -18.60 -16.41 -10.11
CA VAL A 339 -19.00 -15.00 -10.25
C VAL A 339 -19.73 -14.75 -11.57
N ALA A 340 -19.33 -15.41 -12.66
CA ALA A 340 -20.05 -15.38 -13.94
C ALA A 340 -21.50 -15.91 -13.84
N ILE A 341 -21.84 -16.61 -12.75
CA ILE A 341 -23.17 -17.19 -12.50
C ILE A 341 -24.04 -16.31 -11.58
N LYS A 342 -23.49 -15.31 -10.86
CA LYS A 342 -24.24 -14.50 -9.88
C LYS A 342 -23.85 -13.01 -9.86
N GLN A 343 -24.63 -12.20 -10.61
CA GLN A 343 -24.86 -10.74 -10.45
C GLN A 343 -23.77 -9.71 -10.80
N GLU A 344 -24.24 -8.48 -11.07
CA GLU A 344 -23.75 -7.62 -12.15
C GLU A 344 -22.79 -6.49 -11.78
N ASN A 345 -22.63 -6.01 -10.54
CA ASN A 345 -21.81 -4.79 -10.31
C ASN A 345 -20.35 -5.03 -9.86
N LEU A 346 -20.09 -5.92 -8.88
CA LEU A 346 -18.71 -6.39 -8.61
C LEU A 346 -18.28 -7.42 -9.66
N GLY A 347 -19.27 -8.15 -10.20
CA GLY A 347 -19.11 -9.06 -11.31
C GLY A 347 -18.66 -8.35 -12.58
N MET A 348 -19.10 -7.13 -12.89
CA MET A 348 -18.58 -6.38 -14.05
C MET A 348 -17.12 -5.98 -13.89
N PHE A 349 -16.71 -5.47 -12.73
CA PHE A 349 -15.30 -5.14 -12.47
C PHE A 349 -14.42 -6.39 -12.57
N LEU A 350 -14.79 -7.49 -11.89
CA LEU A 350 -14.03 -8.74 -11.93
C LEU A 350 -14.10 -9.40 -13.34
N ASN A 351 -15.26 -9.44 -14.00
CA ASN A 351 -15.39 -10.02 -15.34
C ASN A 351 -14.64 -9.21 -16.40
N HIS A 352 -14.52 -7.89 -16.25
CA HIS A 352 -13.78 -7.04 -17.19
C HIS A 352 -12.27 -7.03 -16.89
N TYR A 353 -11.89 -7.02 -15.62
CA TYR A 353 -10.50 -7.15 -15.20
C TYR A 353 -9.93 -8.52 -15.60
N PHE A 354 -10.73 -9.57 -15.39
CA PHE A 354 -10.43 -10.89 -15.90
C PHE A 354 -10.79 -11.05 -17.37
N SER A 355 -11.49 -10.15 -18.07
CA SER A 355 -11.72 -10.29 -19.52
C SER A 355 -10.45 -9.99 -20.30
N HIS A 356 -9.57 -9.12 -19.79
CA HIS A 356 -8.26 -8.86 -20.38
C HIS A 356 -7.21 -9.90 -20.01
N ALA A 357 -7.25 -10.45 -18.79
CA ALA A 357 -6.58 -11.72 -18.51
C ALA A 357 -7.19 -12.88 -19.32
N HIS A 358 -8.49 -12.83 -19.61
CA HIS A 358 -9.23 -13.81 -20.43
C HIS A 358 -9.09 -13.60 -21.94
N ALA A 359 -8.57 -12.48 -22.42
CA ALA A 359 -8.36 -12.27 -23.84
C ALA A 359 -7.26 -13.21 -24.35
N GLU A 360 -6.30 -13.57 -23.49
CA GLU A 360 -5.39 -14.72 -23.69
C GLU A 360 -6.03 -16.07 -23.28
N ILE A 361 -7.06 -16.06 -22.43
CA ILE A 361 -7.89 -17.25 -22.10
C ILE A 361 -9.03 -17.43 -23.10
N LYS A 362 -8.77 -17.25 -24.39
CA LYS A 362 -9.61 -17.85 -25.43
C LYS A 362 -8.94 -19.08 -26.06
N GLU A 363 -9.70 -20.16 -25.94
CA GLU A 363 -9.62 -21.49 -26.54
C GLU A 363 -8.41 -22.40 -26.31
N ASN A 364 -7.21 -21.92 -25.94
CA ASN A 364 -6.06 -22.84 -25.73
C ASN A 364 -5.22 -22.57 -24.48
N SER A 365 -5.63 -21.67 -23.57
CA SER A 365 -4.81 -21.24 -22.42
C SER A 365 -4.69 -22.27 -21.30
N LEU A 366 -5.75 -23.02 -20.97
CA LEU A 366 -5.68 -24.09 -19.98
C LEU A 366 -4.77 -25.21 -20.50
N GLU A 367 -4.82 -25.50 -21.80
CA GLU A 367 -3.92 -26.47 -22.43
C GLU A 367 -2.47 -25.95 -22.48
N ALA A 368 -2.24 -24.68 -22.82
CA ALA A 368 -0.92 -24.05 -22.83
C ALA A 368 -0.30 -23.93 -21.42
N PHE A 369 -1.08 -23.51 -20.42
CA PHE A 369 -0.67 -23.46 -19.02
C PHE A 369 -0.38 -24.86 -18.49
N LEU A 370 -1.26 -25.83 -18.71
CA LEU A 370 -0.99 -27.22 -18.29
C LEU A 370 0.23 -27.77 -19.01
N ASN A 371 0.42 -27.49 -20.30
CA ASN A 371 1.61 -27.92 -21.05
C ASN A 371 2.89 -27.26 -20.51
N HIS A 372 2.88 -25.95 -20.23
CA HIS A 372 4.01 -25.22 -19.64
C HIS A 372 4.30 -25.70 -18.21
N TYR A 373 3.28 -25.73 -17.35
CA TYR A 373 3.35 -26.24 -15.98
C TYR A 373 3.88 -27.68 -15.95
N PHE A 374 3.34 -28.59 -16.77
CA PHE A 374 3.80 -29.97 -16.81
C PHE A 374 5.17 -30.16 -17.46
N SER A 375 5.60 -29.24 -18.35
CA SER A 375 6.97 -29.24 -18.88
C SER A 375 8.01 -28.94 -17.78
N HIS A 376 7.66 -28.12 -16.79
CA HIS A 376 8.46 -27.88 -15.60
C HIS A 376 8.34 -29.00 -14.57
N VAL A 377 7.14 -29.57 -14.38
CA VAL A 377 6.93 -30.72 -13.50
C VAL A 377 7.76 -31.93 -13.93
N TYR A 378 8.04 -32.12 -15.22
CA TYR A 378 8.87 -33.23 -15.71
C TYR A 378 10.33 -33.18 -15.23
N LYS A 379 10.82 -31.98 -14.88
CA LYS A 379 12.17 -31.74 -14.34
C LYS A 379 12.27 -32.06 -12.84
N LEU A 380 11.14 -32.24 -12.15
CA LEU A 380 11.10 -32.54 -10.72
C LEU A 380 11.43 -34.02 -10.41
N PRO A 381 12.02 -34.30 -9.23
CA PRO A 381 12.24 -35.67 -8.75
C PRO A 381 10.96 -36.53 -8.78
N LYS A 382 11.09 -37.82 -9.07
CA LYS A 382 9.96 -38.77 -9.26
C LYS A 382 8.96 -38.79 -8.10
N ASN A 383 9.41 -38.53 -6.88
CA ASN A 383 8.56 -38.51 -5.68
C ASN A 383 7.76 -37.21 -5.57
N ALA A 384 8.34 -36.06 -5.95
CA ALA A 384 7.66 -34.77 -6.02
C ALA A 384 6.57 -34.78 -7.11
N ARG A 385 6.89 -35.33 -8.30
CA ARG A 385 5.91 -35.54 -9.39
C ARG A 385 4.70 -36.37 -8.94
N LYS A 386 4.91 -37.45 -8.18
CA LYS A 386 3.83 -38.29 -7.65
C LYS A 386 2.97 -37.58 -6.61
N ARG A 387 3.53 -36.70 -5.78
CA ARG A 387 2.79 -35.92 -4.78
C ARG A 387 1.96 -34.83 -5.46
N LEU A 388 2.57 -34.05 -6.37
CA LEU A 388 1.87 -33.06 -7.19
C LEU A 388 0.70 -33.67 -7.97
N PHE A 389 0.91 -34.85 -8.55
CA PHE A 389 -0.13 -35.56 -9.28
C PHE A 389 -1.31 -35.96 -8.39
N ARG A 390 -1.07 -36.38 -7.13
CA ARG A 390 -2.16 -36.69 -6.19
C ARG A 390 -2.94 -35.44 -5.81
N VAL A 391 -2.28 -34.30 -5.65
CA VAL A 391 -2.93 -33.01 -5.39
C VAL A 391 -3.77 -32.58 -6.61
N PHE A 392 -3.20 -32.63 -7.81
CA PHE A 392 -3.91 -32.37 -9.06
C PHE A 392 -5.16 -33.24 -9.22
N VAL A 393 -5.03 -34.56 -9.00
CA VAL A 393 -6.16 -35.49 -9.07
C VAL A 393 -7.19 -35.20 -7.97
N LYS A 394 -6.77 -34.90 -6.74
CA LYS A 394 -7.68 -34.58 -5.63
C LYS A 394 -8.53 -33.33 -5.89
N HIS A 395 -7.97 -32.31 -6.54
CA HIS A 395 -8.64 -31.03 -6.78
C HIS A 395 -9.34 -30.95 -8.15
N CYS A 396 -8.90 -31.69 -9.17
CA CYS A 396 -9.51 -31.68 -10.51
C CYS A 396 -10.58 -32.76 -10.73
N ILE A 397 -10.75 -33.75 -9.83
CA ILE A 397 -11.80 -34.79 -9.94
C ILE A 397 -13.24 -34.21 -9.85
N LEU A 398 -13.41 -32.99 -9.35
CA LEU A 398 -14.72 -32.32 -9.27
C LEU A 398 -15.09 -31.54 -10.55
N ILE A 399 -14.24 -31.53 -11.57
CA ILE A 399 -14.48 -30.81 -12.83
C ILE A 399 -15.35 -31.67 -13.77
N PRO A 400 -16.45 -31.14 -14.35
CA PRO A 400 -17.28 -31.86 -15.32
C PRO A 400 -16.67 -31.89 -16.74
N LEU A 401 -15.34 -32.00 -16.90
CA LEU A 401 -14.65 -32.12 -18.19
C LEU A 401 -13.81 -33.40 -18.26
N LYS A 402 -14.50 -34.53 -18.41
CA LYS A 402 -13.88 -35.87 -18.57
C LYS A 402 -12.92 -35.95 -19.77
N SER A 403 -13.13 -35.18 -20.84
CA SER A 403 -12.30 -35.26 -22.06
C SER A 403 -10.92 -34.60 -21.89
N LEU A 404 -10.84 -33.48 -21.15
CA LEU A 404 -9.59 -32.74 -20.94
C LEU A 404 -8.67 -33.47 -19.96
N ILE A 405 -9.21 -33.96 -18.84
CA ILE A 405 -8.49 -34.79 -17.87
C ILE A 405 -7.92 -36.04 -18.55
N SER A 406 -8.68 -36.68 -19.45
CA SER A 406 -8.20 -37.84 -20.21
C SER A 406 -7.02 -37.51 -21.14
N LYS A 407 -7.06 -36.37 -21.82
CA LYS A 407 -5.96 -35.89 -22.68
C LYS A 407 -4.69 -35.56 -21.86
N THR A 408 -4.81 -34.82 -20.77
CA THR A 408 -3.69 -34.49 -19.87
C THR A 408 -3.02 -35.73 -19.28
N LEU A 409 -3.83 -36.72 -18.85
CA LEU A 409 -3.31 -37.98 -18.30
C LEU A 409 -2.57 -38.83 -19.34
N LYS A 410 -2.95 -38.75 -20.63
CA LYS A 410 -2.25 -39.39 -21.74
C LYS A 410 -0.93 -38.70 -22.06
N ILE A 411 -0.92 -37.36 -22.13
CA ILE A 411 0.30 -36.55 -22.36
C ILE A 411 1.36 -36.86 -21.29
N LEU A 412 0.95 -37.02 -20.04
CA LEU A 412 1.88 -37.30 -18.93
C LEU A 412 2.32 -38.76 -18.82
N LYS A 413 1.80 -39.68 -19.66
CA LYS A 413 1.95 -41.15 -19.52
C LYS A 413 1.51 -41.69 -18.15
N LEU A 414 0.64 -40.97 -17.45
CA LEU A 414 0.14 -41.33 -16.11
C LEU A 414 -1.24 -41.99 -16.14
N HIS A 415 -1.80 -42.21 -17.33
CA HIS A 415 -3.11 -42.80 -17.55
C HIS A 415 -3.32 -44.15 -16.81
N ALA A 416 -2.32 -45.04 -16.82
CA ALA A 416 -2.38 -46.32 -16.12
C ALA A 416 -2.38 -46.16 -14.59
N LEU A 417 -1.62 -45.19 -14.07
CA LEU A 417 -1.56 -44.89 -12.64
C LEU A 417 -2.88 -44.27 -12.16
N ALA A 418 -3.42 -43.31 -12.92
CA ALA A 418 -4.70 -42.67 -12.67
C ALA A 418 -5.85 -43.67 -12.66
N LYS A 419 -5.91 -44.55 -13.66
CA LYS A 419 -6.91 -45.63 -13.75
C LYS A 419 -6.87 -46.53 -12.51
N ASN A 420 -5.67 -46.94 -12.08
CA ASN A 420 -5.50 -47.75 -10.87
C ASN A 420 -5.91 -47.03 -9.59
N THR A 421 -5.64 -45.73 -9.47
CA THR A 421 -6.06 -44.92 -8.32
C THR A 421 -7.58 -44.74 -8.29
N LEU A 422 -8.22 -44.49 -9.43
CA LEU A 422 -9.67 -44.31 -9.52
C LEU A 422 -10.45 -45.61 -9.24
N ILE A 423 -9.92 -46.76 -9.66
CA ILE A 423 -10.47 -48.08 -9.31
C ILE A 423 -10.35 -48.34 -7.80
N LYS A 424 -9.20 -48.01 -7.18
CA LYS A 424 -9.01 -48.13 -5.72
C LYS A 424 -9.95 -47.23 -4.92
N LEU A 425 -10.33 -46.09 -5.47
CA LEU A 425 -11.28 -45.14 -4.86
C LEU A 425 -12.75 -45.46 -5.17
N LYS A 426 -13.06 -46.56 -5.87
CA LYS A 426 -14.41 -46.98 -6.30
C LYS A 426 -15.15 -45.98 -7.21
N LEU A 427 -14.44 -45.05 -7.84
CA LEU A 427 -15.01 -44.05 -8.73
C LEU A 427 -15.12 -44.53 -10.20
N LEU A 428 -14.55 -45.70 -10.50
CA LEU A 428 -14.60 -46.38 -11.80
C LEU A 428 -14.79 -47.88 -11.57
N LYS A 429 -15.75 -48.50 -12.25
CA LYS A 429 -15.90 -49.97 -12.25
C LYS A 429 -14.74 -50.61 -13.01
N LYS A 430 -14.21 -51.69 -12.46
CA LYS A 430 -13.20 -52.53 -13.12
C LYS A 430 -13.89 -53.19 -14.33
N SER A 431 -13.45 -52.88 -15.55
CA SER A 431 -13.87 -53.57 -16.77
C SER A 431 -13.19 -54.93 -16.85
#